data_AF-A0A4R0Y600-F1
#
_entry.id   AF-A0A4R0Y600-F1
#
_cell.length_a   1.000
_cell.length_b   1.000
_cell.length_c   1.000
_cell.angle_alpha   90.00
_cell.angle_beta   90.00
_cell.angle_gamma   90.00
#
_symmetry.space_group_name_H-M   'P 1'
#
loop_
_entity.id
_entity.type
_entity.pdbx_description
1 polymer ?
#
loop_
_entity_poly.entity_id
_entity_poly.type
_entity_poly.pdbx_seq_one_letter_code
_entity_poly.pdbx_strand_id
1 'polypeptide(L)' 'MDQWLRWTLRMSQWLRRPPSRRRLILMGVAVALCLIVFAFERLYGWPSWMTVNGRMPRVPRPL' A
#
# COMPACT_ATOMS: atom_id res chain seq x y z
N MET A 1 -0.36 -29.90 -6.14
CA MET A 1 -0.37 -28.73 -7.06
C MET A 1 0.35 -27.58 -6.39
N ASP A 2 1.44 -27.16 -6.99
CA ASP A 2 2.39 -26.20 -6.42
C ASP A 2 1.74 -24.84 -6.17
N GLN A 3 2.05 -24.27 -5.03
CA GLN A 3 1.60 -22.94 -4.60
C GLN A 3 1.90 -21.88 -5.67
N TRP A 4 3.02 -22.00 -6.38
CA TRP A 4 3.44 -21.10 -7.44
C TRP A 4 2.49 -21.13 -8.66
N LEU A 5 2.07 -22.32 -9.10
CA LEU A 5 1.11 -22.49 -10.21
C LEU A 5 -0.25 -21.86 -9.91
N ARG A 6 -0.70 -21.90 -8.66
CA ARG A 6 -1.98 -21.27 -8.27
C ARG A 6 -1.95 -19.75 -8.43
N TRP A 7 -0.82 -19.11 -8.10
CA TRP A 7 -0.68 -17.66 -8.22
C TRP A 7 -0.61 -17.21 -9.68
N THR A 8 0.14 -17.91 -10.52
CA THR A 8 0.26 -17.54 -11.94
C THR A 8 -1.00 -17.79 -12.74
N LEU A 9 -1.72 -18.88 -12.46
CA LEU A 9 -3.04 -19.11 -13.06
C LEU A 9 -4.05 -18.02 -12.65
N ARG A 10 -3.96 -17.51 -11.42
CA ARG A 10 -4.83 -16.40 -10.96
C ARG A 10 -4.48 -15.07 -11.64
N MET A 11 -3.19 -14.77 -11.84
CA MET A 11 -2.74 -13.59 -12.59
C MET A 11 -3.10 -13.67 -14.09
N SER A 12 -2.99 -14.86 -14.69
CA SER A 12 -3.45 -15.09 -16.07
C SER A 12 -4.95 -14.86 -16.22
N GLN A 13 -5.75 -15.25 -15.22
CA GLN A 13 -7.19 -14.97 -15.21
C GLN A 13 -7.52 -13.48 -15.07
N TRP A 14 -6.71 -12.71 -14.33
CA TRP A 14 -6.85 -11.25 -14.26
C TRP A 14 -6.67 -10.56 -15.62
N LEU A 15 -5.77 -11.05 -16.46
CA LEU A 15 -5.60 -10.59 -17.85
C LEU A 15 -6.82 -10.90 -18.72
N ARG A 16 -7.41 -12.09 -18.55
CA ARG A 16 -8.56 -12.56 -19.35
C ARG A 16 -9.88 -11.92 -18.93
N ARG A 17 -10.04 -11.63 -17.64
CA ARG A 17 -11.22 -10.98 -17.05
C ARG A 17 -10.76 -9.82 -16.17
N PRO A 18 -10.44 -8.66 -16.78
CA PRO A 18 -10.00 -7.52 -16.03
C PRO A 18 -11.07 -7.13 -15.00
N PRO A 19 -10.68 -6.78 -13.77
CA PRO A 19 -11.62 -6.21 -12.80
C PRO A 19 -12.25 -4.94 -13.40
N SER A 20 -13.46 -4.60 -12.93
CA SER A 20 -14.21 -3.46 -13.47
C SER A 20 -13.35 -2.19 -13.50
N ARG A 21 -13.49 -1.38 -14.57
CA ARG A 21 -12.71 -0.14 -14.75
C ARG A 21 -12.76 0.76 -13.51
N ARG A 22 -13.90 0.80 -12.82
CA ARG A 22 -14.07 1.54 -11.55
C ARG A 22 -13.09 1.11 -10.46
N ARG A 23 -12.84 -0.19 -10.31
CA ARG A 23 -11.90 -0.72 -9.30
C ARG A 23 -10.45 -0.37 -9.63
N LEU A 24 -10.09 -0.43 -10.91
CA LEU A 24 -8.79 -0.01 -11.42
C LEU A 24 -8.55 1.48 -11.19
N ILE A 25 -9.54 2.33 -11.48
CA ILE A 25 -9.45 3.78 -11.23
C ILE A 25 -9.33 4.06 -9.73
N LEU A 26 -10.13 3.41 -8.89
CA LEU A 26 -10.07 3.58 -7.44
C LEU A 26 -8.66 3.27 -6.89
N MET A 27 -8.08 2.13 -7.30
CA MET A 27 -6.73 1.75 -6.91
C MET A 27 -5.67 2.71 -7.50
N GLY A 28 -5.80 3.08 -8.77
CA GLY A 28 -4.88 4.02 -9.42
C GLY A 28 -4.87 5.39 -8.75
N VAL A 29 -6.05 5.93 -8.42
CA VAL A 29 -6.20 7.20 -7.70
C VAL A 29 -5.63 7.10 -6.29
N ALA A 30 -5.92 6.02 -5.55
CA ALA A 30 -5.39 5.84 -4.21
C ALA A 30 -3.85 5.77 -4.19
N VAL A 31 -3.25 5.02 -5.12
CA VAL A 31 -1.79 4.95 -5.26
C VAL A 31 -1.21 6.30 -5.67
N ALA A 32 -1.80 6.98 -6.65
CA ALA A 32 -1.37 8.31 -7.06
C ALA A 32 -1.41 9.31 -5.90
N LEU A 33 -2.47 9.28 -5.09
CA LEU A 33 -2.59 10.14 -3.91
C LEU A 33 -1.47 9.89 -2.89
N CYS A 34 -1.17 8.62 -2.58
CA CYS A 34 -0.04 8.27 -1.71
C CYS A 34 1.30 8.76 -2.28
N LEU A 35 1.52 8.62 -3.59
CA LEU A 35 2.76 9.07 -4.23
C LEU A 35 2.89 10.59 -4.21
N ILE A 36 1.79 11.32 -4.41
CA ILE A 36 1.76 12.78 -4.29
C ILE A 36 2.17 13.18 -2.87
N VAL A 37 1.51 12.63 -1.85
CA VAL A 37 1.84 12.94 -0.45
C VAL A 37 3.30 12.63 -0.14
N PHE A 38 3.80 11.47 -0.56
CA PHE A 38 5.20 11.07 -0.35
C PHE A 38 6.18 12.01 -1.07
N ALA A 39 5.89 12.41 -2.30
CA ALA A 39 6.71 13.36 -3.04
C ALA A 39 6.73 14.73 -2.34
N PHE A 40 5.58 15.21 -1.88
CA PHE A 40 5.48 16.45 -1.09
C PHE A 40 6.28 16.37 0.21
N GLU A 41 6.14 15.28 0.96
CA GLU A 41 6.93 14.98 2.17
C GLU A 41 8.44 15.04 1.89
N ARG A 42 8.88 14.46 0.77
CA ARG A 42 10.31 14.38 0.44
C ARG A 42 10.89 15.70 -0.05
N LEU A 43 10.08 16.55 -0.67
CA LEU A 43 10.51 17.84 -1.22
C LEU A 43 10.45 18.99 -0.20
N TYR A 44 9.42 19.01 0.64
CA TYR A 44 9.22 20.10 1.62
C TYR A 44 9.59 19.72 3.05
N GLY A 45 9.67 18.42 3.37
CA GLY A 45 9.80 17.93 4.74
C GLY A 45 8.48 18.00 5.51
N TRP A 46 8.35 17.19 6.57
CA TRP A 46 7.20 17.30 7.46
C TRP A 46 7.44 18.35 8.53
N PRO A 47 6.43 19.19 8.82
CA PRO A 47 6.51 20.08 9.96
C PRO A 47 6.47 19.28 11.28
N SER A 48 7.05 19.86 12.33
CA SER A 48 7.28 19.22 13.64
C SER A 48 6.01 18.65 14.31
N TRP A 49 4.83 19.15 13.95
CA TRP A 49 3.54 18.70 14.46
C TRP A 49 2.99 17.45 13.75
N MET A 50 3.57 17.06 12.62
CA MET A 50 3.22 15.86 11.83
C MET A 50 4.24 14.73 12.02
N THR A 51 5.33 14.97 12.75
CA THR A 51 6.36 13.98 13.01
C THR A 51 5.91 13.05 14.14
N VAL A 52 5.91 11.73 13.89
CA VAL A 52 5.56 10.75 14.93
C VAL A 52 6.67 10.74 15.99
N ASN A 53 6.30 11.06 17.23
CA ASN A 53 7.20 11.06 18.38
C ASN A 53 7.60 9.63 18.78
N GLY A 54 8.55 9.06 18.05
CA GLY A 54 9.27 7.84 18.43
C GLY A 54 8.44 6.55 18.47
N ARG A 55 9.15 5.42 18.43
CA ARG A 55 8.55 4.10 18.65
C ARG A 55 8.10 4.02 20.10
N MET A 56 6.80 3.85 20.32
CA MET A 56 6.26 3.49 21.63
C MET A 56 7.01 2.25 22.15
N PRO A 57 7.62 2.30 23.34
CA PRO A 57 8.24 1.12 23.94
C PRO A 57 7.21 0.00 24.01
N ARG A 58 7.53 -1.17 23.46
CA ARG A 58 6.69 -2.35 23.66
C ARG A 58 6.71 -2.65 25.15
N VAL A 59 5.59 -2.43 25.82
CA VAL A 59 5.42 -2.80 27.24
C VAL A 59 5.49 -4.34 27.31
N PRO A 60 6.49 -4.93 27.97
CA PRO A 60 6.53 -6.37 28.17
C PRO A 60 5.30 -6.78 28.99
N ARG A 61 4.56 -7.79 28.53
CA ARG A 61 3.48 -8.38 29.36
C ARG A 61 4.13 -9.14 30.51
N PRO A 62 3.78 -8.87 31.79
CA PRO A 62 4.13 -9.77 32.87
C PRO A 62 3.37 -11.10 32.69
N LEU A 63 4.10 -12.21 32.76
CA LEU A 63 3.57 -13.58 32.83
C LEU A 63 3.16 -13.91 34.27
#